data_AF-A0A9P6NJR7-F1
#
_entry.id   AF-A0A9P6NJR7-F1
#
_cell.length_a   1.000
_cell.length_b   1.000
_cell.length_c   1.000
_cell.angle_alpha   90.00
_cell.angle_beta   90.00
_cell.angle_gamma   90.00
#
_symmetry.space_group_name_H-M   'P 1'
#
loop_
_entity.id
_entity.type
_entity.pdbx_description
1 polymer ?
#
loop_
_entity_poly.entity_id
_entity_poly.type
_entity_poly.pdbx_seq_one_letter_code
_entity_poly.pdbx_strand_id
1 'polypeptide(L)'
;MAQTLHDPRMEQKGIERGADVASVNKLKMIGKLEDNYFLDQPKHKSQLEFFQYATGITDKRKLRHHIISIAKEAYDVFPYPCIWALYFCYTRVITHSAYQQVLKQATLDIEQERPIQPIFLDVGSFVGIDLRQVIYSGMNKDNVIGTDLIDGTLKKKKKKKKKCNKG
;
A
#
# COMPACT_ATOMS: atom_id res chain seq x y z
N MET A 1 36.14 -25.00 -3.69
CA MET A 1 34.79 -24.41 -3.49
C MET A 1 34.21 -25.03 -2.22
N ALA A 2 33.99 -24.24 -1.17
CA ALA A 2 33.37 -24.72 0.06
C ALA A 2 31.92 -24.24 0.07
N GLN A 3 30.97 -25.17 -0.03
CA GLN A 3 29.55 -24.89 0.15
C GLN A 3 29.29 -24.67 1.64
N THR A 4 28.84 -23.47 2.00
CA THR A 4 28.48 -23.14 3.38
C THR A 4 27.14 -23.81 3.71
N LEU A 5 27.15 -24.75 4.65
CA LEU A 5 25.94 -25.41 5.14
C LEU A 5 25.04 -24.38 5.84
N HIS A 6 23.78 -24.31 5.41
CA HIS A 6 22.75 -23.44 5.95
C HIS A 6 22.38 -23.86 7.38
N ASP A 7 22.69 -23.03 8.38
CA ASP A 7 22.31 -23.22 9.79
C ASP A 7 20.97 -22.49 10.07
N PRO A 8 19.86 -23.22 10.31
CA PRO A 8 18.54 -22.63 10.55
C PRO A 8 18.51 -21.68 11.77
N ARG A 9 19.43 -21.84 12.72
CA ARG A 9 19.51 -21.00 13.94
C ARG A 9 20.05 -19.60 13.64
N MET A 10 20.78 -19.43 12.54
CA MET A 10 21.26 -18.12 12.09
C MET A 10 20.13 -17.33 11.43
N GLU A 11 19.24 -18.01 10.71
CA GLU A 11 18.03 -17.42 10.14
C GLU A 11 17.05 -16.98 11.24
N GLN A 12 16.87 -17.82 12.27
CA GLN A 12 16.05 -17.51 13.44
C GLN A 12 16.62 -16.34 14.27
N LYS A 13 17.95 -16.26 14.46
CA LYS A 13 18.61 -15.10 15.08
C LYS A 13 18.55 -13.83 14.23
N GLY A 14 18.50 -13.95 12.90
CA GLY A 14 18.27 -12.84 11.98
C GLY A 14 16.86 -12.27 12.09
N ILE A 15 15.86 -13.14 12.28
CA ILE A 15 14.46 -12.80 12.52
C ILE A 15 14.29 -12.12 13.90
N GLU A 16 14.91 -12.66 14.95
CA GLU A 16 14.86 -12.11 16.31
C GLU A 16 15.59 -10.76 16.43
N ARG A 17 16.78 -10.63 15.83
CA ARG A 17 17.46 -9.32 15.73
C ARG A 17 16.70 -8.33 14.86
N GLY A 18 16.03 -8.78 13.80
CA GLY A 18 15.15 -7.96 12.99
C GLY A 18 14.00 -7.31 13.80
N ALA A 19 13.45 -8.03 14.79
CA ALA A 19 12.41 -7.51 15.67
C ALA A 19 12.93 -6.42 16.65
N ASP A 20 14.18 -6.53 17.12
CA ASP A 20 14.82 -5.55 18.01
C ASP A 20 15.33 -4.31 17.24
N VAL A 21 15.95 -4.50 16.06
CA VAL A 21 16.40 -3.40 15.19
C VAL A 21 15.20 -2.62 14.62
N ALA A 22 14.07 -3.30 14.34
CA ALA A 22 12.83 -2.65 13.94
C ALA A 22 12.32 -1.67 15.02
N SER A 23 12.47 -2.03 16.30
CA SER A 23 12.00 -1.22 17.43
C SER A 23 12.85 0.04 17.63
N VAL A 24 14.18 -0.04 17.46
CA VAL A 24 15.10 1.10 17.57
C VAL A 24 15.04 2.00 16.31
N ASN A 25 14.79 1.45 15.12
CA ASN A 25 14.56 2.25 13.91
C ASN A 25 13.21 2.98 13.93
N LYS A 26 12.16 2.39 14.52
CA LYS A 26 10.79 2.91 14.48
C LYS A 26 10.65 4.36 14.97
N LEU A 27 11.25 4.75 16.09
CA LEU A 27 11.17 6.15 16.58
C LEU A 27 11.99 7.14 15.76
N LYS A 28 13.22 6.79 15.35
CA LYS A 28 14.06 7.64 14.48
C LYS A 28 13.46 7.81 13.08
N MET A 29 12.62 6.88 12.63
CA MET A 29 12.02 6.91 11.29
C MET A 29 10.72 7.73 11.21
N ILE A 30 9.99 7.97 12.32
CA ILE A 30 8.73 8.75 12.26
C ILE A 30 8.97 10.17 11.73
N GLY A 31 10.03 10.86 12.20
CA GLY A 31 10.42 12.16 11.66
C GLY A 31 10.80 12.08 10.17
N LYS A 32 11.52 11.02 9.78
CA LYS A 32 11.92 10.79 8.38
C LYS A 32 10.77 10.42 7.44
N LEU A 33 9.67 9.89 7.96
CA LEU A 33 8.51 9.53 7.15
C LEU A 33 7.79 10.78 6.65
N GLU A 34 7.69 11.79 7.51
CA GLU A 34 7.11 13.09 7.16
C GLU A 34 7.97 13.86 6.15
N ASP A 35 9.29 13.67 6.18
CA ASP A 35 10.24 14.22 5.21
C ASP A 35 10.05 13.65 3.79
N ASN A 36 9.55 12.41 3.69
CA ASN A 36 9.27 11.76 2.40
C ASN A 36 7.91 12.17 1.79
N TYR A 37 7.10 12.98 2.49
CA TYR A 37 5.80 13.40 1.98
C TYR A 37 5.93 14.39 0.82
N PHE A 38 5.39 14.02 -0.34
CA PHE A 38 5.58 14.78 -1.59
C PHE A 38 4.29 15.33 -2.23
N LEU A 39 3.10 14.93 -1.77
CA LEU A 39 1.84 15.26 -2.46
C LEU A 39 1.51 16.76 -2.50
N ASP A 40 2.08 17.56 -1.60
CA ASP A 40 1.87 19.02 -1.60
C ASP A 40 2.65 19.74 -2.70
N GLN A 41 3.63 19.08 -3.35
CA GLN A 41 4.43 19.67 -4.41
C GLN A 41 3.58 19.79 -5.71
N PRO A 42 3.67 20.90 -6.47
CA PRO A 42 2.82 21.13 -7.65
C PRO A 42 2.84 20.02 -8.70
N LYS A 43 4.00 19.39 -8.91
CA LYS A 43 4.16 18.25 -9.85
C LYS A 43 3.34 17.01 -9.47
N HIS A 44 2.83 16.95 -8.24
CA HIS A 44 2.05 15.83 -7.72
C HIS A 44 0.56 16.15 -7.55
N LYS A 45 0.07 17.19 -8.24
CA LYS A 45 -1.33 17.64 -8.15
C LYS A 45 -2.34 16.53 -8.44
N SER A 46 -2.13 15.70 -9.47
CA SER A 46 -3.06 14.62 -9.82
C SER A 46 -3.10 13.52 -8.75
N GLN A 47 -1.96 13.17 -8.16
CA GLN A 47 -1.92 12.24 -7.03
C GLN A 47 -2.67 12.81 -5.83
N LEU A 48 -2.45 14.09 -5.51
CA LEU A 48 -3.14 14.76 -4.42
C LEU A 48 -4.67 14.73 -4.62
N GLU A 49 -5.15 15.09 -5.82
CA GLU A 49 -6.58 15.06 -6.16
C GLU A 49 -7.17 13.65 -6.04
N PHE A 50 -6.45 12.63 -6.51
CA PHE A 50 -6.87 11.25 -6.36
C PHE A 50 -6.99 10.84 -4.88
N PHE A 51 -6.01 11.18 -4.04
CA PHE A 51 -6.08 10.86 -2.61
C PHE A 51 -7.18 11.63 -1.88
N GLN A 52 -7.43 12.89 -2.25
CA GLN A 52 -8.56 13.66 -1.70
C GLN A 52 -9.89 13.01 -2.09
N TYR A 53 -10.05 12.60 -3.36
CA TYR A 53 -11.23 11.87 -3.84
C TYR A 53 -11.41 10.53 -3.12
N ALA A 54 -10.36 9.70 -3.09
CA ALA A 54 -10.42 8.34 -2.57
C ALA A 54 -10.65 8.27 -1.06
N THR A 55 -10.24 9.30 -0.31
CA THR A 55 -10.40 9.36 1.15
C THR A 55 -11.57 10.24 1.60
N GLY A 56 -12.07 11.12 0.74
CA GLY A 56 -12.99 12.20 1.12
C GLY A 56 -12.36 13.31 1.95
N ILE A 57 -11.03 13.32 2.14
CA ILE A 57 -10.32 14.30 2.95
C ILE A 57 -9.77 15.41 2.05
N THR A 58 -10.45 16.55 1.99
CA THR A 58 -10.05 17.68 1.14
C THR A 58 -8.99 18.58 1.75
N ASP A 59 -8.89 18.68 3.08
CA ASP A 59 -7.84 19.45 3.75
C ASP A 59 -6.48 18.73 3.63
N LYS A 60 -5.50 19.41 3.01
CA LYS A 60 -4.16 18.84 2.74
C LYS A 60 -3.43 18.40 4.01
N ARG A 61 -3.56 19.14 5.12
CA ARG A 61 -2.89 18.80 6.38
C ARG A 61 -3.52 17.56 7.00
N LYS A 62 -4.85 17.45 6.98
CA LYS A 62 -5.58 16.25 7.44
C LYS A 62 -5.23 15.05 6.57
N LEU A 63 -5.14 15.21 5.26
CA LEU A 63 -4.77 14.15 4.34
C LEU A 63 -3.33 13.67 4.57
N ARG A 64 -2.37 14.61 4.72
CA ARG A 64 -0.99 14.28 5.11
C ARG A 64 -0.94 13.46 6.39
N HIS A 65 -1.64 13.93 7.43
CA HIS A 65 -1.69 13.21 8.71
C HIS A 65 -2.27 11.80 8.55
N HIS A 66 -3.34 11.66 7.76
CA HIS A 66 -3.96 10.37 7.47
C HIS A 66 -3.00 9.41 6.76
N ILE A 67 -2.33 9.85 5.69
CA ILE A 67 -1.36 9.05 4.94
C ILE A 67 -0.20 8.60 5.83
N ILE A 68 0.35 9.52 6.63
CA ILE A 68 1.44 9.22 7.56
C ILE A 68 1.00 8.22 8.64
N SER A 69 -0.26 8.30 9.12
CA SER A 69 -0.81 7.31 10.05
C SER A 69 -0.88 5.91 9.43
N ILE A 70 -1.39 5.80 8.20
CA ILE A 70 -1.45 4.51 7.48
C ILE A 70 -0.04 3.95 7.27
N ALA A 71 0.93 4.78 6.89
CA ALA A 71 2.31 4.35 6.72
C ALA A 71 2.92 3.83 8.03
N LYS A 72 2.66 4.50 9.17
CA LYS A 72 3.09 4.03 10.50
C LYS A 72 2.45 2.68 10.85
N GLU A 73 1.15 2.53 10.63
CA GLU A 73 0.43 1.28 10.89
C GLU A 73 0.94 0.13 10.03
N ALA A 74 1.21 0.37 8.75
CA ALA A 74 1.75 -0.65 7.85
C ALA A 74 3.20 -1.02 8.20
N TYR A 75 4.03 -0.03 8.54
CA TYR A 75 5.43 -0.25 8.95
C TYR A 75 5.52 -1.06 10.25
N ASP A 76 4.53 -0.93 11.12
CA ASP A 76 4.37 -1.72 12.36
C ASP A 76 4.05 -3.19 12.12
N VAL A 77 3.48 -3.52 10.96
CA VAL A 77 3.26 -4.90 10.52
C VAL A 77 4.54 -5.43 9.93
N PHE A 78 5.13 -4.71 8.97
CA PHE A 78 6.42 -5.04 8.41
C PHE A 78 7.15 -3.79 7.87
N PRO A 79 8.44 -3.57 8.21
CA PRO A 79 9.15 -2.34 7.94
C PRO A 79 9.72 -2.26 6.50
N TYR A 80 8.89 -2.47 5.48
CA TYR A 80 9.37 -2.41 4.09
C TYR A 80 9.88 -1.00 3.71
N PRO A 81 11.03 -0.87 3.00
CA PRO A 81 11.56 0.42 2.56
C PRO A 81 10.58 1.24 1.71
N CYS A 82 9.72 0.56 0.94
CA CYS A 82 8.70 1.20 0.12
C CYS A 82 7.60 1.90 0.94
N ILE A 83 7.31 1.42 2.16
CA ILE A 83 6.39 2.08 3.09
C ILE A 83 7.04 3.34 3.65
N TRP A 84 8.33 3.25 4.01
CA TRP A 84 9.12 4.40 4.45
C TRP A 84 9.20 5.51 3.39
N ALA A 85 9.40 5.13 2.12
CA ALA A 85 9.46 6.08 1.00
C ALA A 85 8.07 6.51 0.48
N LEU A 86 6.97 6.11 1.14
CA LEU A 86 5.59 6.41 0.75
C LEU A 86 5.28 6.00 -0.71
N TYR A 87 5.84 4.88 -1.18
CA TYR A 87 5.67 4.44 -2.58
C TYR A 87 4.23 4.12 -2.94
N PHE A 88 3.40 3.80 -1.95
CA PHE A 88 1.95 3.64 -2.13
C PHE A 88 1.23 4.96 -2.44
N CYS A 89 1.89 6.12 -2.37
CA CYS A 89 1.34 7.41 -2.80
C CYS A 89 1.63 7.73 -4.28
N TYR A 90 2.41 6.90 -4.97
CA TYR A 90 2.71 7.11 -6.38
C TYR A 90 1.65 6.43 -7.26
N THR A 91 1.25 7.13 -8.32
CA THR A 91 0.27 6.64 -9.29
C THR A 91 0.92 5.94 -10.48
N ARG A 92 1.69 4.86 -10.22
CA ARG A 92 2.55 4.25 -11.26
C ARG A 92 1.77 3.53 -12.35
N VAL A 93 0.77 2.72 -11.97
CA VAL A 93 0.01 1.89 -12.91
C VAL A 93 -0.70 2.75 -13.96
N ILE A 94 -1.45 3.77 -13.52
CA ILE A 94 -2.22 4.60 -14.47
C ILE A 94 -1.35 5.46 -15.37
N THR A 95 -0.08 5.71 -15.01
CA THR A 95 0.86 6.46 -15.86
C THR A 95 1.58 5.58 -16.88
N HIS A 96 1.45 4.26 -16.80
CA HIS A 96 2.12 3.34 -17.71
C HIS A 96 1.42 3.30 -19.08
N SER A 97 2.18 3.39 -20.17
CA SER A 97 1.62 3.43 -21.54
C SER A 97 0.80 2.19 -21.89
N ALA A 98 1.24 1.00 -21.43
CA ALA A 98 0.48 -0.23 -21.62
C ALA A 98 -0.89 -0.19 -20.92
N TYR A 99 -0.99 0.44 -19.74
CA TYR A 99 -2.27 0.55 -19.04
C TYR A 99 -3.26 1.41 -19.82
N GLN A 100 -2.79 2.47 -20.48
CA GLN A 100 -3.66 3.32 -21.32
C GLN A 100 -4.29 2.55 -22.49
N GLN A 101 -3.54 1.60 -23.07
CA GLN A 101 -4.08 0.73 -24.13
C GLN A 101 -5.12 -0.26 -23.57
N VAL A 102 -4.83 -0.84 -22.39
CA VAL A 102 -5.76 -1.73 -21.69
C VAL A 102 -7.05 -1.01 -21.34
N LEU A 103 -6.97 0.19 -20.76
CA LEU A 103 -8.14 0.98 -20.39
C LEU A 103 -8.97 1.35 -21.62
N LYS A 104 -8.33 1.78 -22.73
CA LYS A 104 -9.04 2.08 -23.98
C LYS A 104 -9.82 0.86 -24.48
N GLN A 105 -9.20 -0.32 -24.50
CA GLN A 105 -9.89 -1.53 -24.93
C GLN A 105 -11.02 -1.90 -23.97
N ALA A 106 -10.79 -1.81 -22.66
CA ALA A 106 -11.80 -2.07 -21.64
C ALA A 106 -13.04 -1.17 -21.81
N THR A 107 -12.85 0.12 -22.08
CA THR A 107 -13.96 1.05 -22.32
C THR A 107 -14.73 0.67 -23.59
N LEU A 108 -14.04 0.35 -24.68
CA LEU A 108 -14.68 -0.08 -25.93
C LEU A 108 -15.48 -1.39 -25.74
N ASP A 109 -14.93 -2.33 -24.99
CA ASP A 109 -15.59 -3.60 -24.72
C ASP A 109 -16.86 -3.39 -23.87
N ILE A 110 -16.84 -2.44 -22.91
CA ILE A 110 -18.01 -2.03 -22.14
C ILE A 110 -19.07 -1.40 -23.04
N GLU A 111 -18.69 -0.44 -23.89
CA GLU A 111 -19.60 0.27 -24.79
C GLU A 111 -20.26 -0.66 -25.82
N GLN A 112 -19.55 -1.71 -26.24
CA GLN A 112 -20.05 -2.71 -27.19
C GLN A 112 -20.77 -3.88 -26.51
N GLU A 113 -21.01 -3.81 -25.20
CA GLU A 113 -21.64 -4.88 -24.41
C GLU A 113 -20.97 -6.25 -24.63
N ARG A 114 -19.63 -6.26 -24.76
CA ARG A 114 -18.88 -7.49 -24.96
C ARG A 114 -19.10 -8.42 -23.76
N PRO A 115 -19.35 -9.72 -24.00
CA PRO A 115 -19.62 -10.67 -22.93
C PRO A 115 -18.40 -10.93 -22.03
N ILE A 116 -17.20 -10.71 -22.55
CA ILE A 116 -15.93 -10.88 -21.84
C ILE A 116 -15.28 -9.51 -21.78
N GLN A 117 -15.02 -9.06 -20.56
CA GLN A 117 -14.37 -7.80 -20.25
C GLN A 117 -12.98 -8.07 -19.67
N PRO A 118 -11.99 -7.18 -19.86
CA PRO A 118 -10.65 -7.40 -19.34
C PRO A 118 -10.64 -7.35 -17.80
N ILE A 119 -9.79 -8.22 -17.22
CA ILE A 119 -9.54 -8.28 -15.77
C ILE A 119 -8.21 -7.62 -15.47
N PHE A 120 -8.19 -6.71 -14.49
CA PHE A 120 -6.96 -6.18 -13.91
C PHE A 120 -6.56 -7.00 -12.69
N LEU A 121 -5.34 -7.52 -12.70
CA LEU A 121 -4.77 -8.29 -11.58
C LEU A 121 -3.56 -7.57 -10.99
N ASP A 122 -3.66 -7.19 -9.71
CA ASP A 122 -2.58 -6.61 -8.91
C ASP A 122 -1.95 -7.67 -7.99
N VAL A 123 -0.71 -8.07 -8.29
CA VAL A 123 0.04 -9.06 -7.51
C VAL A 123 1.02 -8.35 -6.59
N GLY A 124 0.84 -8.49 -5.27
CA GLY A 124 1.53 -7.67 -4.28
C GLY A 124 0.82 -6.34 -4.05
N SER A 125 -0.51 -6.40 -3.98
CA SER A 125 -1.40 -5.23 -3.95
C SER A 125 -1.30 -4.37 -2.69
N PHE A 126 -0.63 -4.85 -1.63
CA PHE A 126 -0.37 -4.14 -0.38
C PHE A 126 -1.64 -3.54 0.27
N VAL A 127 -1.85 -2.23 0.15
CA VAL A 127 -3.06 -1.53 0.65
C VAL A 127 -4.11 -1.29 -0.45
N GLY A 128 -3.96 -1.91 -1.61
CA GLY A 128 -4.86 -1.84 -2.76
C GLY A 128 -4.89 -0.47 -3.44
N ILE A 129 -3.76 0.23 -3.51
CA ILE A 129 -3.76 1.58 -4.10
C ILE A 129 -3.95 1.55 -5.61
N ASP A 130 -3.28 0.63 -6.30
CA ASP A 130 -3.37 0.53 -7.75
C ASP A 130 -4.78 0.06 -8.16
N LEU A 131 -5.38 -0.88 -7.40
CA LEU A 131 -6.80 -1.25 -7.53
C LEU A 131 -7.74 -0.04 -7.51
N ARG A 132 -7.58 0.86 -6.53
CA ARG A 132 -8.42 2.07 -6.42
C ARG A 132 -8.19 3.05 -7.57
N GLN A 133 -6.96 3.17 -8.05
CA GLN A 133 -6.64 4.04 -9.18
C GLN A 133 -7.21 3.53 -10.50
N VAL A 134 -7.12 2.23 -10.77
CA VAL A 134 -7.65 1.67 -12.02
C VAL A 134 -9.18 1.81 -12.08
N ILE A 135 -9.85 1.58 -10.95
CA ILE A 135 -11.29 1.84 -10.81
C ILE A 135 -11.59 3.33 -11.02
N TYR A 136 -10.83 4.23 -10.38
CA TYR A 136 -10.99 5.67 -10.56
C TYR A 136 -10.80 6.11 -12.02
N SER A 137 -9.93 5.45 -12.78
CA SER A 137 -9.70 5.74 -14.19
C SER A 137 -10.74 5.16 -15.15
N GLY A 138 -11.69 4.35 -14.67
CA GLY A 138 -12.83 3.86 -15.47
C GLY A 138 -12.91 2.35 -15.65
N MET A 139 -12.01 1.54 -15.07
CA MET A 139 -12.18 0.09 -15.11
C MET A 139 -13.37 -0.35 -14.25
N ASN A 140 -14.09 -1.37 -14.72
CA ASN A 140 -15.15 -1.99 -13.94
C ASN A 140 -14.57 -2.62 -12.65
N LYS A 141 -15.06 -2.16 -11.49
CA LYS A 141 -14.64 -2.65 -10.17
C LYS A 141 -14.77 -4.16 -9.99
N ASP A 142 -15.74 -4.79 -10.66
CA ASP A 142 -15.99 -6.23 -10.54
C ASP A 142 -14.94 -7.07 -11.28
N ASN A 143 -14.14 -6.41 -12.14
CA ASN A 143 -13.03 -7.00 -12.90
C ASN A 143 -11.66 -6.59 -12.36
N VAL A 144 -11.58 -6.06 -11.13
CA VAL A 144 -10.34 -5.60 -10.52
C VAL A 144 -10.03 -6.48 -9.31
N ILE A 145 -8.95 -7.25 -9.40
CA ILE A 145 -8.58 -8.26 -8.41
C ILE A 145 -7.19 -7.93 -7.85
N GLY A 146 -7.07 -7.96 -6.52
CA GLY A 146 -5.80 -7.80 -5.83
C GLY A 146 -5.47 -9.02 -4.99
N THR A 147 -4.20 -9.38 -4.97
CA THR A 147 -3.66 -10.42 -4.09
C THR A 147 -2.39 -9.93 -3.41
N ASP A 148 -2.11 -10.44 -2.21
CA ASP A 148 -0.86 -10.20 -1.49
C ASP A 148 -0.52 -11.44 -0.65
N LEU A 149 0.75 -11.61 -0.29
CA LEU A 149 1.23 -12.76 0.47
C LEU A 149 0.72 -12.72 1.92
N ILE A 150 0.55 -11.52 2.49
CA ILE A 150 0.16 -11.36 3.88
C ILE A 150 -1.37 -11.17 3.96
N ASP A 151 -2.07 -12.18 4.48
CA ASP A 151 -3.50 -12.05 4.78
C ASP A 151 -3.72 -11.02 5.90
N GLY A 152 -4.33 -9.89 5.55
CA GLY A 152 -4.87 -8.95 6.53
C GLY A 152 -3.88 -7.94 7.09
N THR A 153 -3.03 -7.33 6.26
CA THR A 153 -2.11 -6.23 6.60
C THR A 153 -2.79 -5.09 7.40
N LEU A 154 -4.12 -4.95 7.34
CA LEU A 154 -4.92 -4.04 8.17
C LEU A 154 -6.16 -4.71 8.82
N LYS A 155 -6.14 -6.03 9.09
CA LYS A 155 -7.12 -6.65 9.99
C LYS A 155 -6.84 -6.05 11.37
N LYS A 156 -7.60 -4.97 11.68
CA LYS A 156 -7.61 -4.22 12.94
C LYS A 156 -7.03 -5.07 14.06
N LYS A 157 -5.95 -4.62 14.71
CA LYS A 157 -5.59 -5.09 16.06
C LYS A 157 -6.75 -4.75 17.01
N LYS A 158 -7.91 -5.41 16.87
CA LYS A 158 -8.92 -5.55 17.92
C LYS A 158 -8.31 -6.51 18.94
N LYS A 159 -7.19 -6.13 19.58
CA LYS A 159 -6.76 -6.76 20.81
C LYS A 159 -7.87 -6.48 21.80
N LYS A 160 -8.69 -7.50 22.07
CA LYS A 160 -9.59 -7.58 23.21
C LYS A 160 -8.81 -7.07 24.44
N LYS A 161 -9.09 -5.85 24.91
CA LYS A 161 -8.92 -5.53 26.34
C LYS A 161 -9.90 -6.44 27.06
N LYS A 162 -9.47 -7.67 27.39
CA LYS A 162 -10.13 -8.45 28.43
C LYS A 162 -10.04 -7.58 29.69
N LYS A 163 -11.15 -6.98 30.08
CA LYS A 163 -11.29 -6.36 31.40
C LYS A 163 -10.90 -7.43 32.41
N CYS A 164 -9.82 -7.20 33.14
CA CYS A 164 -9.51 -7.96 34.33
C CYS A 164 -10.45 -7.43 35.41
N ASN A 165 -11.64 -8.02 35.53
CA ASN A 165 -12.35 -7.99 36.79
C ASN A 165 -11.84 -9.19 37.59
N LYS A 166 -10.91 -8.94 38.49
CA LYS A 166 -10.75 -9.77 39.68
C LYS A 166 -11.43 -9.00 40.80
N GLY A 167 -12.40 -9.67 41.43
CA GLY A 167 -13.23 -9.13 42.50
C GLY A 167 -12.48 -8.83 43.78
#